data_AF-A0A8I1X3U4-F1
#
_entry.id   AF-A0A8I1X3U4-F1
#
_cell.length_a   1.000
_cell.length_b   1.000
_cell.length_c   1.000
_cell.angle_alpha   90.00
_cell.angle_beta   90.00
_cell.angle_gamma   90.00
#
_symmetry.space_group_name_H-M   'P 1'
#
loop_
_entity.id
_entity.type
_entity.pdbx_description
1 polymer ?
#
loop_
_entity_poly.entity_id
_entity_poly.type
_entity_poly.pdbx_seq_one_letter_code
_entity_poly.pdbx_strand_id
1 'polypeptide(L)'
;MNIFLFFLILGIIFLVYKKIKSKKTKNLKLNKFKNKLQSTQTNIERIFLREEEKTFSNPNINIYIGVYDNEENINRKSNIHRARLSKFKKSKLNGEMIFQDDEQRIYKFNNGKKVYL
;
A
#
# COMPACT_ATOMS: atom_id res chain seq x y z
N MET A 1 10.58 -62.39 16.39
CA MET A 1 10.50 -61.21 17.29
C MET A 1 11.48 -60.09 16.89
N ASN A 2 12.75 -60.40 16.58
CA ASN A 2 13.76 -59.40 16.21
C ASN A 2 13.49 -58.61 14.91
N ILE A 3 12.92 -59.24 13.89
CA ILE A 3 12.56 -58.57 12.62
C ILE A 3 11.45 -57.53 12.83
N PHE A 4 10.46 -57.83 13.67
CA PHE A 4 9.39 -56.89 13.98
C PHE A 4 9.92 -55.68 14.77
N LEU A 5 10.81 -55.92 15.73
CA LEU A 5 11.51 -54.84 16.46
C LEU A 5 12.31 -53.94 15.52
N PHE A 6 13.00 -54.52 14.53
CA PHE A 6 13.79 -53.78 13.55
C PHE A 6 12.91 -52.85 12.69
N PHE A 7 11.78 -53.33 12.18
CA PHE A 7 10.82 -52.51 11.45
C PHE A 7 10.22 -51.40 12.32
N LEU A 8 10.01 -51.65 13.61
CA LEU A 8 9.47 -50.68 14.55
C LEU A 8 10.46 -49.52 14.80
N ILE A 9 11.75 -49.84 14.94
CA ILE A 9 12.84 -48.84 15.06
C ILE A 9 12.95 -48.01 13.78
N LEU A 10 12.91 -48.64 12.60
CA LEU A 10 12.92 -47.95 11.31
C LEU A 10 11.71 -47.02 11.12
N GLY A 11 10.53 -47.45 11.54
CA GLY A 11 9.32 -46.63 11.53
C GLY A 11 9.43 -45.39 12.41
N ILE A 12 9.99 -45.52 13.61
CA ILE A 12 10.24 -44.39 14.52
C ILE A 12 11.26 -43.41 13.91
N ILE A 13 12.37 -43.91 13.37
CA ILE A 13 13.40 -43.08 12.71
C ILE A 13 12.79 -42.32 11.53
N PHE A 14 11.97 -42.98 10.71
CA PHE A 14 11.27 -42.36 9.58
C PHE A 14 10.31 -41.24 10.03
N LEU A 15 9.51 -41.49 11.06
CA LEU A 15 8.58 -40.49 11.61
C LEU A 15 9.32 -39.26 12.17
N VAL A 16 10.42 -39.48 12.90
CA VAL A 16 11.27 -38.41 13.41
C VAL A 16 11.89 -37.60 12.26
N TYR A 17 12.46 -38.27 11.25
CA TYR A 17 13.03 -37.62 10.08
C TYR A 17 11.99 -36.79 9.29
N LYS A 18 10.80 -37.34 9.05
CA LYS A 18 9.68 -36.65 8.39
C LYS A 18 9.27 -35.39 9.16
N LYS A 19 9.20 -35.48 10.49
CA LYS A 19 8.86 -34.35 11.37
C LYS A 19 9.92 -33.24 11.29
N ILE A 20 11.20 -33.58 11.34
CA ILE A 20 12.32 -32.62 11.22
C ILE A 20 12.31 -31.92 9.85
N LYS A 21 12.18 -32.69 8.75
CA LYS A 21 12.15 -32.14 7.38
C LYS A 21 10.99 -31.16 7.20
N SER A 22 9.79 -31.54 7.62
CA SER A 22 8.60 -30.66 7.52
C SER A 22 8.74 -29.36 8.32
N LYS A 23 9.30 -29.44 9.55
CA LYS A 23 9.52 -28.27 10.41
C LYS A 23 10.56 -27.32 9.81
N LYS A 24 11.64 -27.87 9.21
CA LYS A 24 12.67 -27.10 8.51
C LYS A 24 12.09 -26.32 7.31
N THR A 25 11.27 -26.97 6.48
CA THR A 25 10.63 -26.31 5.32
C THR A 25 9.63 -25.23 5.77
N LYS A 26 8.85 -25.47 6.84
CA LYS A 26 7.91 -24.48 7.39
C LYS A 26 8.63 -23.22 7.91
N ASN A 27 9.74 -23.40 8.63
CA ASN A 27 10.56 -22.29 9.11
C ASN A 27 11.19 -21.47 7.96
N LEU A 28 11.58 -22.12 6.87
CA LEU A 28 12.18 -21.45 5.71
C LEU A 28 11.14 -20.58 4.97
N LYS A 29 9.89 -21.07 4.82
CA LYS A 29 8.78 -20.28 4.28
C LYS A 29 8.45 -19.07 5.15
N LEU A 30 8.38 -19.25 6.47
CA LEU A 30 8.13 -18.17 7.43
C LEU A 30 9.24 -17.11 7.43
N ASN A 31 10.50 -17.53 7.40
CA ASN A 31 11.62 -16.60 7.28
C ASN A 31 11.60 -15.84 5.95
N LYS A 32 11.27 -16.50 4.83
CA LYS A 32 11.12 -15.82 3.54
C LYS A 32 10.03 -14.75 3.59
N PHE A 33 8.90 -15.03 4.22
CA PHE A 33 7.82 -14.07 4.41
C PHE A 33 8.23 -12.91 5.32
N LYS A 34 8.85 -13.20 6.48
CA LYS A 34 9.35 -12.18 7.42
C LYS A 34 10.39 -11.28 6.76
N ASN A 35 11.34 -11.86 6.04
CA ASN A 35 12.37 -11.11 5.31
C ASN A 35 11.76 -10.25 4.21
N LYS A 36 10.69 -10.71 3.53
CA LYS A 36 9.95 -9.88 2.56
C LYS A 36 9.31 -8.68 3.26
N LEU A 37 8.65 -8.86 4.40
CA LEU A 37 8.01 -7.76 5.16
C LEU A 37 8.98 -6.78 5.83
N GLN A 38 10.21 -7.22 6.09
CA GLN A 38 11.27 -6.40 6.67
C GLN A 38 12.21 -5.82 5.61
N SER A 39 11.99 -6.17 4.33
CA SER A 39 12.82 -5.69 3.24
C SER A 39 12.71 -4.16 3.12
N THR A 40 13.81 -3.55 2.69
CA THR A 40 13.88 -2.11 2.43
C THR A 40 12.77 -1.65 1.49
N GLN A 41 12.48 -2.43 0.44
CA GLN A 41 11.42 -2.16 -0.52
C GLN A 41 10.03 -2.05 0.16
N THR A 42 9.66 -3.02 1.00
CA THR A 42 8.38 -2.95 1.72
C THR A 42 8.30 -1.80 2.73
N ASN A 43 9.43 -1.39 3.31
CA ASN A 43 9.46 -0.23 4.19
C ASN A 43 9.26 1.07 3.40
N ILE A 44 9.89 1.18 2.23
CA ILE A 44 9.68 2.29 1.29
C ILE A 44 8.22 2.37 0.86
N GLU A 45 7.62 1.25 0.44
CA GLU A 45 6.20 1.18 0.06
C GLU A 45 5.28 1.64 1.20
N ARG A 46 5.56 1.23 2.45
CA ARG A 46 4.78 1.71 3.61
C ARG A 46 4.92 3.21 3.85
N ILE A 47 6.09 3.79 3.60
CA ILE A 47 6.29 5.24 3.74
C ILE A 47 5.41 5.97 2.71
N PHE A 48 5.47 5.54 1.44
CA PHE A 48 4.63 6.11 0.39
C PHE A 48 3.13 5.95 0.68
N LEU A 49 2.68 4.79 1.12
CA LEU A 49 1.28 4.55 1.50
C LEU A 49 0.83 5.49 2.63
N ARG A 50 1.66 5.69 3.66
CA ARG A 50 1.33 6.63 4.76
C ARG A 50 1.25 8.07 4.28
N GLU A 51 2.14 8.49 3.38
CA GLU A 51 2.08 9.82 2.79
C GLU A 51 0.82 10.00 1.94
N GLU A 52 0.43 8.97 1.18
CA GLU A 52 -0.82 8.95 0.44
C GLU A 52 -2.04 9.04 1.35
N GLU A 53 -2.10 8.27 2.43
CA GLU A 53 -3.21 8.31 3.39
C GLU A 53 -3.35 9.69 4.05
N LYS A 54 -2.23 10.30 4.45
CA LYS A 54 -2.20 11.67 4.97
C LYS A 54 -2.72 12.66 3.95
N THR A 55 -2.29 12.52 2.70
CA THR A 55 -2.76 13.34 1.58
C THR A 55 -4.27 13.12 1.42
N PHE A 56 -4.73 11.89 1.19
CA PHE A 56 -6.13 11.57 0.94
C PHE A 56 -7.09 12.08 2.04
N SER A 57 -6.69 12.02 3.31
CA SER A 57 -7.51 12.41 4.46
C SER A 57 -7.67 13.92 4.66
N ASN A 58 -6.74 14.75 4.18
CA ASN A 58 -6.78 16.19 4.41
C ASN A 58 -6.80 16.98 3.08
N PRO A 59 -7.93 17.63 2.71
CA PRO A 59 -8.06 18.33 1.44
C PRO A 59 -7.20 19.60 1.33
N ASN A 60 -6.68 20.12 2.45
CA ASN A 60 -5.85 21.33 2.46
C ASN A 60 -4.37 21.05 2.15
N ILE A 61 -3.93 19.78 2.24
CA ILE A 61 -2.57 19.39 1.85
C ILE A 61 -2.45 19.49 0.33
N ASN A 62 -1.45 20.23 -0.14
CA ASN A 62 -1.24 20.47 -1.56
C ASN A 62 -0.83 19.19 -2.29
N ILE A 63 -1.54 18.86 -3.36
CA ILE A 63 -1.10 17.86 -4.35
C ILE A 63 -0.31 18.63 -5.41
N TYR A 64 0.98 18.30 -5.56
CA TYR A 64 1.82 18.91 -6.58
C TYR A 64 2.00 17.95 -7.75
N ILE A 65 1.55 18.35 -8.93
CA ILE A 65 1.81 17.68 -10.20
C ILE A 65 2.95 18.46 -10.88
N GLY A 66 4.13 17.85 -10.89
CA GLY A 66 5.34 18.42 -11.48
C GLY A 66 5.45 18.10 -12.98
N VAL A 67 6.26 18.89 -13.68
CA VAL A 67 6.52 18.70 -15.12
C VAL A 67 7.27 17.41 -15.42
N TYR A 68 8.09 16.94 -14.47
CA TYR A 68 8.88 15.72 -14.58
C TYR A 68 8.19 14.48 -13.97
N ASP A 69 6.93 14.59 -13.54
CA ASP A 69 6.20 13.42 -13.06
C ASP A 69 5.93 12.47 -14.23
N ASN A 70 6.12 11.17 -14.00
CA ASN A 70 5.68 10.16 -14.94
C ASN A 70 4.14 10.07 -14.99
N GLU A 71 3.61 9.47 -16.05
CA GLU A 71 2.17 9.32 -16.25
C GLU A 71 1.48 8.63 -15.07
N GLU A 72 2.12 7.60 -14.50
CA GLU A 72 1.59 6.88 -13.33
C GLU A 72 1.43 7.80 -12.10
N ASN A 73 2.43 8.62 -11.79
CA ASN A 73 2.34 9.56 -10.68
C ASN A 73 1.32 10.67 -10.96
N ILE A 74 1.23 11.15 -12.19
CA ILE A 74 0.21 12.14 -12.58
C ILE A 74 -1.18 11.55 -12.37
N ASN A 75 -1.44 10.34 -12.86
CA ASN A 75 -2.72 9.65 -12.73
C ASN A 75 -3.07 9.39 -11.27
N ARG A 76 -2.11 8.91 -10.48
CA ARG A 76 -2.29 8.68 -9.04
C ARG A 76 -2.65 9.98 -8.29
N LYS A 77 -1.88 11.05 -8.50
CA LYS A 77 -2.13 12.37 -7.88
C LYS A 77 -3.47 12.96 -8.31
N SER A 78 -3.82 12.84 -9.59
CA SER A 78 -5.11 13.26 -10.16
C SER A 78 -6.29 12.49 -9.55
N ASN A 79 -6.14 11.17 -9.38
CA ASN A 79 -7.17 10.34 -8.74
C ASN A 79 -7.39 10.72 -7.27
N ILE A 80 -6.31 10.98 -6.52
CA ILE A 80 -6.42 11.46 -5.13
C ILE A 80 -7.15 12.82 -5.09
N HIS A 81 -6.84 13.72 -6.02
CA HIS A 81 -7.52 15.02 -6.13
C HIS A 81 -9.02 14.87 -6.39
N ARG A 82 -9.41 14.04 -7.37
CA ARG A 82 -10.81 13.75 -7.70
C ARG A 82 -11.56 13.15 -6.51
N ALA A 83 -10.96 12.17 -5.84
CA ALA A 83 -11.56 11.54 -4.68
C ALA A 83 -11.80 12.53 -3.53
N ARG A 84 -10.84 13.45 -3.29
CA ARG A 84 -11.01 14.53 -2.31
C ARG A 84 -12.10 15.51 -2.69
N LEU A 85 -12.19 15.92 -3.96
CA LEU A 85 -13.29 16.77 -4.43
C LEU A 85 -14.64 16.10 -4.19
N SER A 86 -14.76 14.81 -4.53
CA SER A 86 -16.00 14.06 -4.31
C SER A 86 -16.37 13.95 -2.82
N LYS A 87 -15.39 13.74 -1.93
CA LYS A 87 -15.62 13.51 -0.49
C LYS A 87 -15.80 14.80 0.31
N PHE A 88 -14.95 15.80 0.06
CA PHE A 88 -14.85 17.01 0.88
C PHE A 88 -15.34 18.27 0.15
N LYS A 89 -15.73 18.16 -1.13
CA LYS A 89 -16.10 19.29 -2.01
C LYS A 89 -14.99 20.32 -2.22
N LYS A 90 -13.76 20.00 -1.80
CA LYS A 90 -12.59 20.85 -1.96
C LYS A 90 -11.30 20.03 -1.99
N SER A 91 -10.29 20.54 -2.68
CA SER A 91 -8.93 20.00 -2.63
C SER A 91 -7.92 21.05 -3.08
N LYS A 92 -6.76 21.07 -2.44
CA LYS A 92 -5.62 21.88 -2.88
C LYS A 92 -4.81 21.17 -3.97
N LEU A 93 -4.60 21.82 -5.10
CA LEU A 93 -3.84 21.32 -6.25
C LEU A 93 -2.91 22.42 -6.76
N ASN A 94 -1.62 22.11 -6.93
CA ASN A 94 -0.60 23.05 -7.42
C ASN A 94 -0.61 24.43 -6.73
N GLY A 95 -0.93 24.47 -5.44
CA GLY A 95 -0.99 25.67 -4.62
C GLY A 95 -2.36 26.34 -4.57
N GLU A 96 -3.26 26.01 -5.49
CA GLU A 96 -4.61 26.59 -5.57
C GLU A 96 -5.64 25.72 -4.85
N MET A 97 -6.61 26.35 -4.19
CA MET A 97 -7.77 25.67 -3.62
C MET A 97 -8.85 25.55 -4.69
N ILE A 98 -9.19 24.31 -5.03
CA ILE A 98 -10.24 23.97 -5.98
C ILE A 98 -11.44 23.45 -5.19
N PHE A 99 -12.63 23.81 -5.63
CA PHE A 99 -13.90 23.45 -5.02
C PHE A 99 -14.81 22.78 -6.05
N GLN A 100 -15.73 21.97 -5.54
CA GLN A 100 -16.76 21.32 -6.34
C GLN A 100 -18.13 21.65 -5.77
N ASP A 101 -19.03 22.12 -6.63
CA ASP A 101 -20.42 22.42 -6.28
C ASP A 101 -21.28 21.15 -6.21
N ASP A 102 -22.54 21.29 -5.79
CA ASP A 102 -23.49 20.18 -5.74
C ASP A 102 -23.84 19.66 -7.13
N GLU A 103 -23.84 20.54 -8.14
CA GLU A 103 -23.96 20.20 -9.56
C GLU A 103 -22.65 19.63 -10.17
N GLN A 104 -21.68 19.25 -9.34
CA GLN A 104 -20.38 18.73 -9.75
C GLN A 104 -19.48 19.71 -10.53
N ARG A 105 -19.90 20.96 -10.70
CA ARG A 105 -19.11 22.02 -11.35
C ARG A 105 -17.88 22.38 -10.51
N ILE A 106 -16.75 22.52 -11.17
CA ILE A 106 -15.48 22.84 -10.52
C ILE A 106 -15.28 24.36 -10.56
N TYR A 107 -14.83 24.93 -9.45
CA TYR A 107 -14.53 26.36 -9.37
C TYR A 107 -13.36 26.65 -8.43
N LYS A 108 -12.77 27.83 -8.59
CA LYS A 108 -11.79 28.40 -7.65
C LYS A 108 -12.17 29.82 -7.28
N PHE A 109 -11.60 30.31 -6.19
CA PHE A 109 -11.69 31.72 -5.83
C PHE A 109 -10.47 32.46 -6.37
N ASN A 110 -10.71 33.49 -7.18
CA ASN A 110 -9.67 34.41 -7.63
C ASN A 110 -10.00 35.80 -7.08
N ASN A 111 -9.15 36.35 -6.21
CA ASN A 111 -9.37 37.63 -5.52
C ASN A 111 -10.78 37.77 -4.91
N GLY A 112 -11.26 36.70 -4.26
CA GLY A 112 -12.59 36.66 -3.61
C GLY A 112 -13.78 36.41 -4.55
N LYS A 113 -13.57 36.36 -5.87
CA LYS A 113 -14.63 36.05 -6.84
C LYS A 113 -14.63 34.55 -7.20
N LYS A 114 -15.80 33.93 -7.25
CA LYS A 114 -16.00 32.56 -7.72
C LYS A 114 -15.80 32.51 -9.23
N VAL A 115 -14.82 31.74 -9.70
CA VAL A 115 -14.53 31.52 -11.13
C VAL A 115 -14.65 30.03 -11.39
N TYR A 116 -15.56 29.65 -12.28
CA TYR A 116 -15.70 28.26 -12.73
C TYR A 116 -14.56 27.90 -13.69
N LEU A 117 -14.08 26.66 -13.58
CA LEU A 117 -12.97 26.09 -14.36
C LEU A 117 -13.51 25.17 -15.47
#